data_AF-A0A957S3J0-F1
#
_entry.id   AF-A0A957S3J0-F1
#
_cell.length_a   1.000
_cell.length_b   1.000
_cell.length_c   1.000
_cell.angle_alpha   90.00
_cell.angle_beta   90.00
_cell.angle_gamma   90.00
#
_symmetry.space_group_name_H-M   'P 1'
#
loop_
_entity.id
_entity.type
_entity.pdbx_description
1 polymer ?
#
loop_
_entity_poly.entity_id
_entity_poly.type
_entity_poly.pdbx_seq_one_letter_code
_entity_poly.pdbx_strand_id
1 'polypeptide(L)' 'ALLLGIASRWVALALIPLLAGTVILVHGANGWLFANPGGGWEYPAFLMAAAAAQALLGDGAYALRGPSRRLSRPVPV' A
#
# COMPACT_ATOMS: atom_id res chain seq x y z
N ALA A 1 -8.40 8.26 -3.67
CA ALA A 1 -7.48 8.80 -2.65
C ALA A 1 -6.01 8.61 -3.05
N LEU A 2 -5.51 7.37 -3.14
CA LEU A 2 -4.11 7.06 -3.49
C LEU A 2 -3.61 7.74 -4.77
N LEU A 3 -4.33 7.57 -5.89
CA LEU A 3 -3.94 8.20 -7.17
C LEU A 3 -3.95 9.73 -7.12
N LEU A 4 -4.77 10.32 -6.26
CA LEU A 4 -4.90 11.77 -6.10
C LEU A 4 -3.85 12.35 -5.14
N GLY A 5 -3.00 11.50 -4.53
CA GLY A 5 -2.06 11.92 -3.50
C GLY A 5 -2.73 12.34 -2.18
N ILE A 6 -3.99 11.94 -1.94
CA ILE A 6 -4.73 12.35 -0.74
C ILE A 6 -4.48 11.35 0.37
N ALA A 7 -3.68 11.73 1.37
CA ALA A 7 -3.33 10.91 2.54
C ALA A 7 -2.77 9.53 2.14
N SER A 8 -1.93 9.48 1.09
CA SER A 8 -1.46 8.26 0.45
C SER A 8 -0.78 7.32 1.45
N ARG A 9 0.00 7.86 2.40
CA ARG A 9 0.63 7.06 3.46
C ARG A 9 -0.41 6.27 4.26
N TRP A 10 -1.46 6.94 4.73
CA TRP A 10 -2.48 6.32 5.56
C TRP A 10 -3.38 5.37 4.76
N VAL A 11 -3.74 5.75 3.53
CA VAL A 11 -4.53 4.88 2.65
C VAL A 11 -3.73 3.62 2.31
N ALA A 12 -2.44 3.74 1.99
CA ALA A 12 -1.58 2.59 1.71
C ALA A 12 -1.43 1.68 2.93
N LEU A 13 -1.24 2.23 4.13
CA LEU A 13 -1.20 1.45 5.37
C LEU A 13 -2.52 0.72 5.63
N ALA A 14 -3.67 1.34 5.37
CA ALA A 14 -4.97 0.72 5.54
C ALA A 14 -5.22 -0.43 4.54
N LEU A 15 -4.59 -0.38 3.36
CA LEU A 15 -4.66 -1.48 2.38
C LEU A 15 -3.89 -2.72 2.83
N ILE A 16 -2.85 -2.60 3.65
CA ILE A 16 -2.04 -3.74 4.09
C ILE A 16 -2.86 -4.81 4.84
N PRO A 17 -3.62 -4.51 5.92
CA PRO A 17 -4.42 -5.52 6.60
C PRO A 17 -5.53 -6.08 5.70
N LEU A 18 -6.09 -5.26 4.80
CA LEU A 18 -7.05 -5.73 3.80
C LEU A 18 -6.41 -6.78 2.87
N LEU A 19 -5.23 -6.48 2.31
CA LEU A 19 -4.50 -7.38 1.40
C LEU A 19 -3.94 -8.61 2.12
N ALA A 20 -3.52 -8.48 3.38
CA ALA A 20 -3.18 -9.64 4.21
C ALA A 20 -4.40 -10.56 4.38
N GLY A 21 -5.58 -9.99 4.62
CA GLY A 21 -6.85 -10.72 4.65
C GLY A 21 -7.14 -11.43 3.32
N THR A 22 -6.92 -10.81 2.17
CA THR A 22 -7.15 -11.47 0.86
C THR A 22 -6.16 -12.61 0.61
N VAL A 23 -4.89 -12.44 0.99
CA VAL A 23 -3.86 -13.49 0.92
C VAL A 23 -4.25 -14.69 1.78
N ILE A 24 -4.68 -14.47 3.02
CA ILE A 24 -4.93 -15.56 3.98
C ILE A 24 -6.30 -16.20 3.78
N LEU A 25 -7.35 -15.39 3.65
CA LEU A 25 -8.74 -15.85 3.75
C LEU A 25 -9.38 -16.16 2.38
N VAL A 26 -8.90 -15.55 1.30
CA VAL A 26 -9.53 -15.67 -0.03
C VAL A 26 -8.69 -16.54 -0.97
N HIS A 27 -7.38 -16.29 -1.04
CA HIS A 27 -6.50 -16.95 -2.01
C HIS A 27 -5.48 -17.91 -1.39
N GLY A 28 -5.44 -18.04 -0.06
CA GLY A 28 -4.42 -18.83 0.63
C GLY A 28 -4.43 -20.30 0.23
N ALA A 29 -5.63 -20.87 0.07
CA ALA A 29 -5.82 -22.25 -0.38
C ALA A 29 -5.51 -22.45 -1.88
N ASN A 30 -5.51 -21.38 -2.68
CA ASN A 30 -5.29 -21.45 -4.12
C ASN A 30 -3.80 -21.55 -4.49
N GLY A 31 -2.87 -21.46 -3.54
CA GLY A 31 -1.43 -21.61 -3.77
C GLY A 31 -0.78 -20.41 -4.48
N TRP A 32 0.49 -20.59 -4.84
CA TRP A 32 1.32 -19.59 -5.52
C TRP A 32 1.02 -19.54 -7.03
N LEU A 33 1.09 -18.35 -7.64
CA LEU A 33 0.77 -17.99 -9.05
C LEU A 33 -0.70 -17.71 -9.39
N PHE A 34 -0.91 -16.67 -10.20
CA PHE A 34 -2.23 -16.28 -10.73
C PHE A 34 -2.87 -17.33 -11.65
N ALA A 35 -2.09 -18.23 -12.26
CA ALA A 35 -2.57 -19.24 -13.20
C ALA A 35 -3.42 -20.36 -12.57
N ASN A 36 -3.45 -20.46 -11.23
CA ASN A 36 -4.25 -21.47 -10.55
C ASN A 36 -5.76 -21.20 -10.74
N PRO A 37 -6.62 -22.24 -10.70
CA PRO A 37 -8.06 -22.04 -10.68
C PRO A 37 -8.47 -21.10 -9.54
N GLY A 38 -9.17 -20.00 -9.87
CA GLY A 38 -9.55 -18.96 -8.90
C GLY A 38 -8.44 -17.95 -8.55
N GLY A 39 -7.25 -18.08 -9.14
CA GLY A 39 -6.10 -17.21 -8.93
C GLY A 39 -5.38 -17.45 -7.61
N GLY A 40 -4.05 -17.56 -7.65
CA GLY A 40 -3.21 -17.70 -6.45
C GLY A 40 -2.96 -16.39 -5.71
N TRP A 41 -2.30 -16.50 -4.55
CA TRP A 41 -2.10 -15.36 -3.64
C TRP A 41 -0.93 -14.44 -4.01
N GLU A 42 -0.16 -14.75 -5.06
CA GLU A 42 0.99 -13.95 -5.53
C GLU A 42 0.62 -12.49 -5.79
N TYR A 43 -0.46 -12.25 -6.54
CA TYR A 43 -0.88 -10.90 -6.91
C TYR A 43 -1.26 -10.02 -5.71
N PRO A 44 -2.14 -10.45 -4.78
CA PRO A 44 -2.42 -9.64 -3.59
C PRO A 44 -1.20 -9.47 -2.67
N ALA A 45 -0.29 -10.45 -2.60
CA ALA A 45 0.97 -10.28 -1.86
C ALA A 45 1.90 -9.24 -2.52
N PHE A 46 1.99 -9.23 -3.85
CA PHE A 46 2.69 -8.19 -4.60
C PHE A 46 2.09 -6.80 -4.34
N LEU A 47 0.75 -6.69 -4.39
CA LEU A 47 0.07 -5.43 -4.07
C LEU A 47 0.32 -4.97 -2.64
N MET A 48 0.41 -5.91 -1.68
CA MET A 48 0.73 -5.60 -0.29
C MET A 48 2.16 -5.04 -0.15
N ALA A 49 3.13 -5.62 -0.85
CA ALA A 49 4.49 -5.10 -0.91
C ALA A 49 4.54 -3.71 -1.58
N ALA A 50 3.80 -3.51 -2.67
CA ALA A 50 3.68 -2.22 -3.34
C ALA A 50 3.01 -1.17 -2.41
N ALA A 51 2.00 -1.55 -1.63
CA ALA A 51 1.37 -0.69 -0.64
C ALA A 51 2.36 -0.31 0.48
N ALA A 52 3.19 -1.23 0.96
CA ALA A 52 4.24 -0.93 1.92
C ALA A 52 5.26 0.07 1.36
N ALA A 53 5.74 -0.14 0.12
CA ALA A 53 6.62 0.81 -0.56
C ALA A 53 5.95 2.19 -0.72
N GLN A 54 4.69 2.23 -1.15
CA GLN A 54 3.92 3.47 -1.29
C GLN A 54 3.73 4.18 0.07
N ALA A 55 3.47 3.44 1.14
CA ALA A 55 3.37 4.01 2.48
C ALA A 55 4.67 4.69 2.89
N LEU A 56 5.83 4.12 2.55
CA LEU A 56 7.14 4.73 2.82
C LEU A 56 7.37 6.00 1.99
N LEU A 57 7.04 5.97 0.70
CA LEU A 57 7.16 7.10 -0.23
C LEU A 57 6.26 8.29 0.17
N GLY A 58 5.01 8.04 0.57
CA GLY A 58 4.06 9.08 0.99
C GLY A 58 3.23 9.65 -0.17
N ASP A 59 2.93 10.95 -0.13
CA ASP A 59 1.87 11.54 -0.97
C ASP A 59 2.29 11.82 -2.43
N GLY A 60 3.60 11.96 -2.68
CA GLY A 60 4.14 12.28 -4.00
C GLY A 60 4.21 13.78 -4.30
N ALA A 61 5.01 14.16 -5.30
CA ALA A 61 5.28 15.56 -5.63
C ALA A 61 4.08 16.31 -6.23
N TYR A 62 3.15 15.58 -6.85
CA TYR A 62 1.96 16.11 -7.52
C TYR A 62 0.66 15.82 -6.74
N ALA A 63 0.77 15.63 -5.43
CA ALA A 63 -0.39 15.36 -4.57
C ALA A 63 -1.38 16.54 -4.58
N LEU A 64 -2.68 16.25 -4.79
CA LEU A 64 -3.72 17.29 -4.75
C LEU A 64 -3.91 17.87 -3.34
N ARG A 65 -3.57 17.10 -2.32
CA ARG A 65 -3.40 17.59 -0.96
C ARG A 65 -1.91 17.81 -0.75
N GLY A 66 -1.51 19.02 -0.33
CA GLY A 66 -0.09 19.32 -0.07
C GLY A 66 0.56 18.26 0.84
N PRO A 67 1.88 18.03 0.72
CA PRO A 67 2.54 16.90 1.37
C PRO A 67 2.19 16.85 2.85
N SER A 68 1.86 15.66 3.36
CA SER A 68 1.81 15.40 4.80
C SER A 68 3.16 15.78 5.39
N ARG A 69 3.31 17.02 5.89
CA ARG A 69 4.59 17.53 6.37
C ARG A 69 5.08 16.55 7.43
N ARG A 70 6.20 15.87 7.15
CA ARG A 70 7.09 15.44 8.22
C ARG A 70 7.34 16.71 9.03
N LEU A 71 7.08 16.68 10.33
CA LEU A 71 7.61 17.71 11.23
C LEU A 71 9.13 17.69 11.04
N SER A 72 9.62 18.54 10.13
CA SER A 72 11.03 18.86 10.06
C SER A 72 11.35 19.45 11.42
N ARG A 73 12.12 18.73 12.23
CA ARG A 73 12.67 19.30 13.46
C ARG A 73 13.33 20.63 13.05
N PRO A 74 13.07 21.74 13.75
CA PRO A 74 13.82 22.96 13.49
C PRO A 74 15.31 22.63 13.55
N VAL A 75 16.04 22.97 12.50
CA VAL A 75 17.50 22.96 12.54
C VAL A 75 17.87 24.06 13.53
N PRO A 76 18.51 23.75 14.67
CA PRO A 76 19.01 24.80 15.54
C PRO A 76 20.14 25.49 14.78
N VAL A 77 19.93 26.78 14.47
CA VAL A 77 20.99 27.73 14.10
C VAL A 77 21.70 28.21 15.35
#